data_AF-A0A8S3ZXE7-F1
#
_entry.id   AF-A0A8S3ZXE7-F1
#
_cell.length_a   1.000
_cell.length_b   1.000
_cell.length_c   1.000
_cell.angle_alpha   90.00
_cell.angle_beta   90.00
_cell.angle_gamma   90.00
#
_symmetry.space_group_name_H-M   'P 1'
#
loop_
_entity.id
_entity.type
_entity.pdbx_description
1 polymer ?
#
loop_
_entity_poly.entity_id
_entity_poly.type
_entity_poly.pdbx_seq_one_letter_code
_entity_poly.pdbx_strand_id
1 'polypeptide(L)'
;EWICRALITLQQLSYVANFYWMLVEGLYLHLILVLRPFDNEKVPSLFFYFIGWVIPLMIAVAWALVMHFEHEVSCWTNNSQSPYIFIIYAPIIFALVVNFLILMNLVRIIISKLCTGQVAEQRRICRTIKSTLVLVFLLGIINLVFFTSPSANIGTTLAYRYINAILPYCQGIIVSFLYCGMNAE
;
A
#
# COMPACT_ATOMS: atom_id res chain seq x y z
N GLU A 1 -21.77 1.76 -22.37
CA GLU A 1 -22.09 2.18 -20.99
C GLU A 1 -21.55 1.19 -19.94
N TRP A 2 -21.98 -0.08 -19.96
CA TRP A 2 -21.52 -1.12 -19.03
C TRP A 2 -19.99 -1.32 -18.98
N ILE A 3 -19.33 -1.23 -20.13
CA ILE A 3 -17.87 -1.33 -20.23
C ILE A 3 -17.17 -0.21 -19.44
N CYS A 4 -17.67 1.03 -19.50
CA CYS A 4 -17.09 2.11 -18.70
C CYS A 4 -17.23 1.81 -17.20
N ARG A 5 -18.42 1.42 -16.74
CA ARG A 5 -18.66 1.12 -15.32
C ARG A 5 -17.77 -0.02 -14.82
N ALA A 6 -17.59 -1.06 -15.63
CA ALA A 6 -16.69 -2.17 -15.33
C ALA A 6 -15.22 -1.73 -15.26
N LEU A 7 -14.74 -0.93 -16.21
CA LEU A 7 -13.36 -0.42 -16.21
C LEU A 7 -13.08 0.49 -15.01
N ILE A 8 -14.00 1.39 -14.67
CA ILE A 8 -13.85 2.25 -13.49
C ILE A 8 -13.85 1.42 -12.21
N THR A 9 -14.73 0.42 -12.10
CA THR A 9 -14.76 -0.47 -10.94
C THR A 9 -13.47 -1.29 -10.83
N LEU A 10 -12.94 -1.79 -11.94
CA LEU A 10 -11.67 -2.51 -11.98
C LEU A 10 -10.50 -1.60 -11.59
N GLN A 11 -10.50 -0.35 -12.04
CA GLN A 11 -9.50 0.64 -11.64
C GLN A 11 -9.55 0.90 -10.13
N GLN A 12 -10.74 1.06 -9.55
CA GLN A 12 -10.91 1.23 -8.10
C GLN A 12 -10.46 -0.02 -7.32
N LEU A 13 -10.82 -1.21 -7.78
CA LEU A 13 -10.37 -2.48 -7.20
C LEU A 13 -8.84 -2.56 -7.20
N SER A 14 -8.21 -2.26 -8.34
CA SER A 14 -6.76 -2.33 -8.49
C SER A 14 -6.06 -1.32 -7.57
N TYR A 15 -6.65 -0.13 -7.43
CA TYR A 15 -6.16 0.91 -6.53
C TYR A 15 -6.23 0.46 -5.05
N VAL A 16 -7.38 0.00 -4.57
CA VAL A 16 -7.54 -0.52 -3.19
C VAL A 16 -6.63 -1.72 -2.95
N ALA A 17 -6.60 -2.67 -3.88
CA ALA A 17 -5.80 -3.88 -3.78
C ALA A 17 -4.31 -3.57 -3.64
N ASN A 18 -3.79 -2.54 -4.32
CA ASN A 18 -2.39 -2.13 -4.18
C ASN A 18 -2.03 -1.76 -2.73
N PHE A 19 -2.89 -1.00 -2.04
CA PHE A 19 -2.66 -0.64 -0.64
C PHE A 19 -2.80 -1.82 0.31
N TYR A 20 -3.76 -2.71 0.07
CA TYR A 20 -3.93 -3.91 0.89
C TYR A 20 -2.79 -4.90 0.70
N TRP A 21 -2.26 -5.05 -0.51
CA TRP A 21 -1.05 -5.86 -0.77
C TRP A 21 0.19 -5.27 -0.10
N MET A 22 0.34 -3.95 -0.10
CA MET A 22 1.39 -3.28 0.67
C MET A 22 1.28 -3.55 2.18
N LEU A 23 0.06 -3.55 2.73
CA LEU A 23 -0.19 -3.93 4.12
C LEU A 23 0.16 -5.40 4.40
N VAL A 24 -0.21 -6.31 3.47
CA VAL A 24 0.12 -7.73 3.56
C VAL A 24 1.63 -7.96 3.57
N GLU A 25 2.39 -7.27 2.72
CA GLU A 25 3.86 -7.31 2.72
C GLU A 25 4.44 -6.86 4.07
N GLY A 26 3.92 -5.74 4.63
CA GLY A 26 4.32 -5.24 5.94
C GLY A 26 4.03 -6.22 7.08
N LEU A 27 2.84 -6.81 7.10
CA LEU A 27 2.43 -7.83 8.07
C LEU A 27 3.27 -9.09 7.96
N TYR A 28 3.49 -9.58 6.74
CA TYR A 28 4.29 -10.78 6.47
C TYR A 28 5.73 -10.61 6.97
N LEU A 29 6.36 -9.47 6.67
CA LEU A 29 7.72 -9.17 7.11
C LEU A 29 7.82 -9.06 8.63
N HIS A 30 6.86 -8.38 9.26
CA HIS A 30 6.80 -8.27 10.72
C HIS A 30 6.65 -9.64 11.38
N LEU A 31 5.76 -10.48 10.87
CA LEU A 31 5.52 -11.82 11.38
C LEU A 31 6.77 -12.70 11.29
N ILE A 32 7.46 -12.69 10.13
CA ILE A 32 8.73 -13.42 9.96
C ILE A 32 9.77 -12.95 10.99
N LEU A 33 9.93 -11.66 11.21
CA LEU A 33 10.97 -11.17 12.12
C LEU A 33 10.67 -11.42 13.59
N VAL A 34 9.40 -11.44 13.98
CA VAL A 34 8.98 -11.68 15.37
C VAL A 34 8.87 -13.18 15.68
N LEU A 35 8.33 -13.99 14.77
CA LEU A 35 8.00 -15.41 15.03
C LEU A 35 8.99 -16.42 14.49
N ARG A 36 9.76 -16.10 13.44
CA ARG A 36 10.75 -17.06 12.88
C ARG A 36 11.88 -17.47 13.85
N PRO A 37 12.20 -16.76 14.95
CA PRO A 37 13.10 -17.31 15.97
C PRO A 37 12.52 -18.51 16.73
N PHE A 38 11.21 -18.78 16.65
CA PHE A 38 10.52 -19.71 17.54
C PHE A 38 9.89 -20.94 16.86
N ASP A 39 9.53 -20.91 15.57
CA ASP A 39 8.91 -22.07 14.94
C ASP A 39 9.21 -22.26 13.45
N ASN A 40 9.40 -23.52 13.05
CA ASN A 40 9.53 -23.99 11.67
C ASN A 40 8.16 -24.18 10.98
N GLU A 41 7.08 -23.69 11.59
CA GLU A 41 5.72 -23.91 11.11
C GLU A 41 5.38 -22.93 9.97
N LYS A 42 4.82 -23.46 8.89
CA LYS A 42 4.50 -22.67 7.69
C LYS A 42 3.45 -21.62 8.04
N VAL A 43 3.80 -20.36 7.83
CA VAL A 43 2.87 -19.24 7.99
C VAL A 43 1.64 -19.48 7.08
N PRO A 44 0.38 -19.36 7.59
CA PRO A 44 -0.81 -19.66 6.81
C PRO A 44 -0.99 -18.64 5.67
N SER A 45 -0.55 -19.03 4.47
CA SER A 45 -0.58 -18.20 3.25
C SER A 45 -2.00 -17.78 2.84
N LEU A 46 -3.01 -18.58 3.19
CA LEU A 46 -4.42 -18.30 2.88
C LEU A 46 -4.93 -17.02 3.54
N PHE A 47 -4.49 -16.72 4.75
CA PHE A 47 -4.90 -15.52 5.48
C PHE A 47 -4.46 -14.24 4.78
N PHE A 48 -3.23 -14.22 4.26
CA PHE A 48 -2.70 -13.07 3.51
C PHE A 48 -3.42 -12.86 2.17
N TYR A 49 -3.74 -13.95 1.47
CA TYR A 49 -4.54 -13.88 0.24
C TYR A 49 -5.94 -13.31 0.49
N PHE A 50 -6.56 -13.69 1.61
CA PHE A 50 -7.85 -13.15 2.01
C PHE A 50 -7.77 -11.62 2.20
N ILE A 51 -6.75 -11.13 2.90
CA ILE A 51 -6.56 -9.68 3.12
C ILE A 51 -6.25 -8.94 1.82
N GLY A 52 -5.36 -9.49 0.99
CA GLY A 52 -4.88 -8.83 -0.23
C GLY A 52 -5.90 -8.77 -1.37
N TRP A 53 -6.86 -9.69 -1.41
CA TRP A 53 -7.83 -9.78 -2.53
C TRP A 53 -9.29 -9.68 -2.10
N VAL A 54 -9.71 -10.49 -1.12
CA VAL A 54 -11.14 -10.59 -0.78
C VAL A 54 -11.63 -9.28 -0.17
N ILE A 55 -10.85 -8.66 0.72
CA ILE A 55 -11.24 -7.38 1.34
C ILE A 55 -11.34 -6.25 0.29
N PRO A 56 -10.33 -6.02 -0.58
CA PRO A 56 -10.46 -5.05 -1.69
C PRO A 56 -11.63 -5.30 -2.62
N LEU A 57 -11.91 -6.57 -2.94
CA LEU A 57 -13.03 -6.94 -3.79
C LEU A 57 -14.36 -6.56 -3.14
N MET A 58 -14.55 -6.87 -1.86
CA MET A 58 -15.74 -6.52 -1.11
C MET A 58 -15.95 -5.00 -1.05
N ILE A 59 -14.89 -4.22 -0.82
CA ILE A 59 -14.95 -2.75 -0.79
C ILE A 59 -15.32 -2.19 -2.17
N ALA A 60 -14.68 -2.66 -3.24
CA ALA A 60 -14.93 -2.19 -4.60
C ALA A 60 -16.36 -2.51 -5.07
N VAL A 61 -16.85 -3.71 -4.75
CA VAL A 61 -18.24 -4.12 -5.06
C VAL A 61 -19.24 -3.29 -4.25
N ALA A 62 -19.00 -3.08 -2.95
CA ALA A 62 -19.87 -2.24 -2.14
C ALA A 62 -19.96 -0.80 -2.68
N TRP A 63 -18.83 -0.22 -3.07
CA TRP A 63 -18.80 1.10 -3.71
C TRP A 63 -19.55 1.11 -5.06
N ALA A 64 -19.33 0.10 -5.90
CA ALA A 64 -19.99 -0.01 -7.21
C ALA A 64 -21.51 -0.16 -7.08
N LEU A 65 -22.00 -0.88 -6.06
CA LEU A 65 -23.42 -0.99 -5.75
C LEU A 65 -24.01 0.36 -5.36
N VAL A 66 -23.37 1.10 -4.43
CA VAL A 66 -23.82 2.44 -4.04
C VAL A 66 -23.84 3.38 -5.25
N MET A 67 -22.80 3.36 -6.08
CA MET A 67 -22.75 4.17 -7.31
C MET A 67 -23.81 3.78 -8.35
N HIS A 68 -24.26 2.52 -8.36
CA HIS A 68 -25.31 2.06 -9.24
C HIS A 68 -26.70 2.56 -8.83
N PHE A 69 -26.99 2.59 -7.53
CA PHE A 69 -28.28 3.05 -7.01
C PHE A 69 -28.39 4.58 -6.92
N GLU A 70 -27.30 5.26 -6.56
CA GLU A 70 -27.34 6.70 -6.24
C GLU A 70 -26.86 7.60 -7.39
N HIS A 71 -26.29 7.04 -8.46
CA HIS A 71 -25.71 7.80 -9.57
C HIS A 71 -26.13 7.26 -10.94
N GLU A 72 -27.22 7.81 -11.47
CA GLU A 72 -27.80 7.51 -12.79
C GLU A 72 -27.01 8.11 -13.97
N VAL A 73 -25.68 8.20 -13.87
CA VAL A 73 -24.84 8.68 -14.97
C VAL A 73 -24.37 7.50 -15.84
N SER A 74 -24.27 7.73 -17.16
CA SER A 74 -23.86 6.71 -18.14
C SER A 74 -22.44 6.16 -17.88
N CYS A 75 -21.55 6.96 -17.27
CA CYS A 75 -20.15 6.59 -16.99
C CYS A 75 -19.63 7.28 -15.71
N TRP A 76 -18.96 6.52 -14.82
CA TRP A 76 -18.50 6.99 -13.49
C TRP A 76 -17.11 7.66 -13.50
N THR A 77 -16.75 8.33 -14.59
CA THR A 77 -15.42 8.96 -14.75
C THR A 77 -15.17 10.12 -13.79
N ASN A 78 -16.22 10.79 -13.32
CA ASN A 78 -16.13 11.91 -12.39
C ASN A 78 -16.42 11.50 -10.93
N ASN A 79 -16.14 10.24 -10.58
CA ASN A 79 -16.38 9.70 -9.24
C ASN A 79 -15.63 10.42 -8.12
N SER A 80 -14.53 11.10 -8.43
CA SER A 80 -13.71 11.85 -7.48
C SER A 80 -14.43 13.06 -6.86
N GLN A 81 -15.47 13.57 -7.51
CA GLN A 81 -16.30 14.67 -6.99
C GLN A 81 -17.52 14.17 -6.21
N SER A 82 -17.79 12.86 -6.23
CA SER A 82 -18.93 12.27 -5.54
C SER A 82 -18.58 11.98 -4.08
N PRO A 83 -19.47 12.28 -3.11
CA PRO A 83 -19.23 11.95 -1.71
C PRO A 83 -19.05 10.44 -1.46
N TYR A 84 -19.58 9.60 -2.35
CA TYR A 84 -19.50 8.14 -2.23
C TYR A 84 -18.09 7.57 -2.40
N ILE A 85 -17.14 8.34 -2.95
CA ILE A 85 -15.73 7.92 -3.03
C ILE A 85 -15.10 7.72 -1.64
N PHE A 86 -15.68 8.31 -0.59
CA PHE A 86 -15.24 8.12 0.78
C PHE A 86 -15.28 6.65 1.23
N ILE A 87 -16.21 5.84 0.69
CA ILE A 87 -16.32 4.39 0.95
C ILE A 87 -15.02 3.66 0.57
N ILE A 88 -14.33 4.14 -0.48
CA ILE A 88 -13.05 3.60 -0.91
C ILE A 88 -11.90 4.19 -0.10
N TYR A 89 -11.92 5.50 0.13
CA TYR A 89 -10.80 6.18 0.79
C TYR A 89 -10.66 5.84 2.28
N ALA A 90 -11.76 5.71 3.02
CA ALA A 90 -11.71 5.38 4.44
C ALA A 90 -10.92 4.08 4.76
N PRO A 91 -11.20 2.94 4.10
CA PRO A 91 -10.42 1.71 4.33
C PRO A 91 -8.97 1.81 3.85
N ILE A 92 -8.69 2.58 2.79
CA ILE A 92 -7.30 2.83 2.35
C ILE A 92 -6.52 3.60 3.42
N ILE A 93 -7.08 4.68 3.97
CA ILE A 93 -6.45 5.46 5.03
C ILE A 93 -6.19 4.58 6.25
N PHE A 94 -7.18 3.78 6.64
CA PHE A 94 -7.01 2.83 7.75
C PHE A 94 -5.86 1.86 7.50
N ALA A 95 -5.81 1.24 6.31
CA ALA A 95 -4.72 0.33 5.94
C ALA A 95 -3.35 1.02 5.95
N LEU A 96 -3.27 2.27 5.47
CA LEU A 96 -2.04 3.08 5.49
C LEU A 96 -1.56 3.39 6.91
N VAL A 97 -2.47 3.78 7.81
CA VAL A 97 -2.13 4.05 9.21
C VAL A 97 -1.62 2.77 9.90
N VAL A 98 -2.31 1.65 9.70
CA VAL A 98 -1.88 0.35 10.26
C VAL A 98 -0.52 -0.05 9.70
N ASN A 99 -0.31 0.09 8.39
CA ASN A 99 0.98 -0.20 7.75
C ASN A 99 2.11 0.68 8.33
N PHE A 100 1.85 1.97 8.54
CA PHE A 100 2.81 2.88 9.15
C PHE A 100 3.19 2.47 10.58
N LEU A 101 2.21 2.08 11.41
CA LEU A 101 2.46 1.61 12.78
C LEU A 101 3.28 0.32 12.80
N ILE A 102 2.94 -0.66 11.96
CA ILE A 102 3.70 -1.90 11.80
C ILE A 102 5.13 -1.57 11.41
N LEU A 103 5.31 -0.65 10.47
CA LEU A 103 6.62 -0.27 9.98
C LEU A 103 7.46 0.45 11.06
N MET A 104 6.87 1.33 11.87
CA MET A 104 7.57 1.95 13.00
C MET A 104 8.05 0.90 14.01
N ASN A 105 7.21 -0.10 14.32
CA ASN A 105 7.59 -1.21 15.20
C ASN A 105 8.71 -2.04 14.61
N LEU A 106 8.61 -2.36 13.32
CA LEU A 106 9.63 -3.08 12.57
C LEU A 106 10.98 -2.35 12.58
N VAL A 107 11.00 -1.04 12.32
CA VAL A 107 12.21 -0.21 12.40
C VAL A 107 12.83 -0.27 13.81
N ARG A 108 12.02 -0.14 14.86
CA ARG A 108 12.50 -0.25 16.26
C ARG A 108 13.12 -1.61 16.55
N ILE A 109 12.46 -2.71 16.15
CA ILE A 109 12.94 -4.08 16.35
C ILE A 109 14.26 -4.28 15.60
N ILE A 110 14.34 -3.86 14.33
CA ILE A 110 15.54 -3.98 13.50
C ILE A 110 16.71 -3.22 14.13
N ILE A 111 16.53 -1.95 14.50
CA ILE A 111 17.59 -1.16 15.14
C ILE A 111 18.04 -1.81 16.45
N SER A 112 17.11 -2.36 17.23
CA SER A 112 17.40 -2.99 18.52
C SER A 112 18.09 -4.36 18.40
N LYS A 113 17.76 -5.17 17.39
CA LYS A 113 18.23 -6.56 17.24
C LYS A 113 19.41 -6.73 16.28
N LEU A 114 19.56 -5.87 15.26
CA LEU A 114 20.55 -6.06 14.17
C LEU A 114 21.84 -5.23 14.32
N CYS A 115 21.87 -4.22 15.20
CA CYS A 115 23.10 -3.44 15.45
C CYS A 115 24.01 -4.01 16.55
N THR A 116 23.64 -5.15 17.13
CA THR A 116 24.35 -5.82 18.23
C THR A 116 24.96 -7.18 17.84
N GLY A 117 24.68 -7.72 16.63
CA GLY A 117 25.21 -9.01 16.14
C GLY A 117 26.51 -8.89 15.33
N GLN A 118 27.54 -9.69 15.67
CA GLN A 118 28.92 -9.53 15.17
C GLN A 118 29.30 -10.21 13.82
N VAL A 119 28.39 -10.86 13.08
CA VAL A 119 28.77 -11.62 11.87
C VAL A 119 28.69 -10.77 10.59
N ALA A 120 29.74 -10.79 9.76
CA ALA A 120 29.84 -9.99 8.52
C ALA A 120 28.72 -10.28 7.51
N GLU A 121 28.19 -11.51 7.50
CA GLU A 121 27.07 -11.96 6.66
C GLU A 121 25.73 -11.35 7.09
N GLN A 122 25.48 -11.27 8.40
CA GLN A 122 24.33 -10.57 8.99
C GLN A 122 24.31 -9.08 8.64
N ARG A 123 25.49 -8.47 8.48
CA ARG A 123 25.65 -7.06 8.06
C ARG A 123 25.24 -6.82 6.60
N ARG A 124 25.46 -7.79 5.69
CA ARG A 124 24.97 -7.72 4.30
C ARG A 124 23.46 -7.86 4.22
N ILE A 125 22.91 -8.85 4.91
CA ILE A 125 21.45 -9.07 5.00
C ILE A 125 20.75 -7.83 5.59
N CYS A 126 21.33 -7.21 6.61
CA CYS A 126 20.84 -5.96 7.19
C CYS A 126 20.86 -4.78 6.21
N ARG A 127 21.85 -4.69 5.30
CA ARG A 127 21.87 -3.65 4.24
C ARG A 127 20.74 -3.85 3.24
N THR A 128 20.47 -5.08 2.80
CA THR A 128 19.38 -5.38 1.87
C THR A 128 18.02 -5.12 2.53
N ILE A 129 17.81 -5.61 3.76
CA ILE A 129 16.59 -5.35 4.54
C ILE A 129 16.43 -3.85 4.80
N LYS A 130 17.50 -3.09 5.05
CA LYS A 130 17.44 -1.64 5.21
C LYS A 130 16.97 -0.94 3.94
N SER A 131 17.45 -1.34 2.76
CA SER A 131 17.00 -0.77 1.48
C SER A 131 15.54 -1.08 1.21
N THR A 132 15.12 -2.32 1.42
CA THR A 132 13.71 -2.73 1.28
C THR A 132 12.82 -2.02 2.31
N LEU A 133 13.26 -1.89 3.56
CA LEU A 133 12.56 -1.18 4.63
C LEU A 133 12.42 0.31 4.33
N VAL A 134 13.49 0.95 3.83
CA VAL A 134 13.46 2.35 3.40
C VAL A 134 12.50 2.52 2.24
N LEU A 135 12.43 1.56 1.31
CA LEU A 135 11.46 1.58 0.22
C LEU A 135 10.02 1.51 0.73
N VAL A 136 9.71 0.58 1.65
CA VAL A 136 8.37 0.46 2.26
C VAL A 136 8.04 1.69 3.14
N PHE A 137 9.03 2.25 3.84
CA PHE A 137 8.89 3.48 4.64
C PHE A 137 8.56 4.69 3.77
N LEU A 138 9.27 4.85 2.65
CA LEU A 138 9.00 5.89 1.67
C LEU A 138 7.58 5.72 1.10
N LEU A 139 7.17 4.48 0.83
CA LEU A 139 5.84 4.10 0.34
C LEU A 139 4.70 4.55 1.25
N GLY A 140 4.76 4.17 2.52
CA GLY A 140 3.70 4.49 3.48
C GLY A 140 3.57 5.98 3.72
N ILE A 141 4.71 6.69 3.82
CA ILE A 141 4.73 8.12 4.11
C ILE A 141 4.29 8.95 2.91
N ILE A 142 4.77 8.64 1.71
CA ILE A 142 4.33 9.30 0.47
C ILE A 142 2.80 9.21 0.34
N ASN A 143 2.24 8.03 0.61
CA ASN A 143 0.80 7.82 0.50
C ASN A 143 -0.02 8.51 1.61
N LEU A 144 0.55 8.74 2.79
CA LEU A 144 -0.08 9.57 3.83
C LEU A 144 -0.04 11.06 3.46
N VAL A 145 1.05 11.54 2.84
CA VAL A 145 1.18 12.92 2.34
C VAL A 145 0.16 13.21 1.21
N PHE A 146 -0.24 12.20 0.44
CA PHE A 146 -1.35 12.27 -0.53
C PHE A 146 -2.73 12.48 0.07
N PHE A 147 -2.89 12.52 1.40
CA PHE A 147 -4.17 12.83 2.05
C PHE A 147 -4.19 14.18 2.74
N THR A 148 -3.03 14.73 3.09
CA THR A 148 -2.91 16.08 3.63
C THR A 148 -2.90 17.08 2.48
N SER A 149 -4.07 17.38 1.91
CA SER A 149 -4.17 18.41 0.87
C SER A 149 -3.87 19.80 1.45
N PRO A 150 -2.86 20.54 0.94
CA PRO A 150 -2.62 21.92 1.36
C PRO A 150 -3.68 22.83 0.73
N SER A 151 -4.70 23.18 1.52
CA SER A 151 -5.85 23.99 1.09
C SER A 151 -5.54 25.48 0.85
N ALA A 152 -4.29 25.91 1.02
CA ALA A 152 -3.98 27.33 1.13
C ALA A 152 -3.61 28.04 -0.18
N ASN A 153 -3.05 27.34 -1.19
CA ASN A 153 -2.53 27.98 -2.40
C ASN A 153 -2.87 27.20 -3.70
N ILE A 154 -3.19 27.95 -4.77
CA ILE A 154 -3.45 27.39 -6.12
C ILE A 154 -2.20 26.68 -6.67
N GLY A 155 -1.01 27.25 -6.45
CA GLY A 155 0.27 26.65 -6.85
C GLY A 155 0.57 25.33 -6.14
N THR A 156 0.25 25.23 -4.84
CA THR A 156 0.45 23.98 -4.08
C THR A 156 -0.56 22.91 -4.50
N THR A 157 -1.77 23.30 -4.89
CA THR A 157 -2.80 22.38 -5.40
C THR A 157 -2.41 21.79 -6.76
N LEU A 158 -1.82 22.60 -7.65
CA LEU A 158 -1.35 22.13 -8.96
C LEU A 158 -0.15 21.19 -8.82
N ALA A 159 0.86 21.59 -8.02
CA ALA A 159 2.01 20.74 -7.73
C ALA A 159 1.60 19.41 -7.09
N TYR A 160 0.67 19.45 -6.13
CA TYR A 160 0.08 18.28 -5.51
C TYR A 160 -0.59 17.35 -6.53
N ARG A 161 -1.37 17.88 -7.47
CA ARG A 161 -1.98 17.05 -8.54
C ARG A 161 -0.95 16.35 -9.41
N TYR A 162 0.12 17.03 -9.82
CA TYR A 162 1.18 16.43 -10.63
C TYR A 162 1.98 15.38 -9.86
N ILE A 163 2.33 15.68 -8.61
CA ILE A 163 3.04 14.75 -7.72
C ILE A 163 2.18 13.50 -7.49
N ASN A 164 0.88 13.66 -7.21
CA ASN A 164 -0.06 12.54 -7.03
C ASN A 164 -0.26 11.71 -8.29
N ALA A 165 -0.14 12.32 -9.46
CA ALA A 165 -0.20 11.58 -10.71
C ALA A 165 1.08 10.77 -10.93
N ILE A 166 2.26 11.35 -10.73
CA ILE A 166 3.55 10.76 -11.16
C ILE A 166 4.10 9.74 -10.15
N LEU A 167 4.02 10.05 -8.84
CA LEU A 167 4.67 9.23 -7.81
C LEU A 167 4.19 7.76 -7.76
N PRO A 168 2.88 7.46 -7.89
CA PRO A 168 2.43 6.06 -7.90
C PRO A 168 3.02 5.23 -9.06
N TYR A 169 3.27 5.86 -10.22
CA TYR A 169 3.93 5.18 -11.34
C TYR A 169 5.42 4.97 -11.07
N CYS A 170 6.12 5.99 -10.56
CA CYS A 170 7.53 5.87 -10.18
C CYS A 170 7.74 4.80 -9.10
N GLN A 171 6.80 4.70 -8.17
CA GLN A 171 6.79 3.69 -7.12
C GLN A 171 6.88 2.26 -7.69
N GLY A 172 6.03 1.89 -8.65
CA GLY A 172 6.06 0.55 -9.24
C GLY A 172 7.38 0.22 -9.95
N ILE A 173 7.98 1.22 -10.60
CA ILE A 173 9.28 1.10 -11.26
C ILE A 173 10.39 0.86 -10.24
N ILE A 174 10.42 1.65 -9.16
CA ILE A 174 11.45 1.51 -8.11
C ILE A 174 11.34 0.15 -7.42
N VAL A 175 10.13 -0.31 -7.09
CA VAL A 175 9.90 -1.62 -6.48
C VAL A 175 10.44 -2.72 -7.39
N SER A 176 10.06 -2.72 -8.68
CA SER A 176 10.55 -3.72 -9.65
C SER A 176 12.07 -3.69 -9.80
N PHE A 177 12.67 -2.50 -9.88
CA PHE A 177 14.12 -2.37 -10.02
C PHE A 177 14.87 -2.89 -8.79
N LEU A 178 14.40 -2.59 -7.57
CA LEU A 178 15.05 -3.06 -6.35
C LEU A 178 14.89 -4.57 -6.13
N TYR A 179 13.67 -5.10 -6.32
CA TYR A 179 13.38 -6.51 -6.06
C TYR A 179 13.85 -7.46 -7.17
N CYS A 180 13.87 -7.01 -8.43
CA CYS A 180 14.22 -7.86 -9.58
C CYS A 180 15.59 -7.50 -10.21
N GLY A 181 16.00 -6.23 -10.17
CA GLY A 181 17.24 -5.78 -10.80
C GLY A 181 18.45 -5.75 -9.86
N MET A 182 18.25 -5.38 -8.59
CA MET A 182 19.32 -5.23 -7.61
C MET A 182 19.42 -6.38 -6.60
N ASN A 183 18.36 -7.17 -6.45
CA ASN A 183 18.44 -8.44 -5.75
C ASN A 183 19.12 -9.44 -6.68
N ALA A 184 20.45 -9.53 -6.55
CA ALA A 184 21.23 -10.63 -7.08
C ALA A 184 20.99 -11.85 -6.18
N GLU A 185 19.85 -12.49 -6.39
CA GLU A 185 19.67 -13.90 -6.06
C GLU A 185 20.23 -14.76 -7.19
#